data_AF-A0A537J8W2-F1
#
_entry.id   AF-A0A537J8W2-F1
#
_cell.length_a   1.000
_cell.length_b   1.000
_cell.length_c   1.000
_cell.angle_alpha   90.00
_cell.angle_beta   90.00
_cell.angle_gamma   90.00
#
_symmetry.space_group_name_H-M   'P 1'
#
loop_
_entity.id
_entity.type
_entity.pdbx_description
1 polymer ?
#
loop_
_entity_poly.entity_id
_entity_poly.type
_entity_poly.pdbx_seq_one_letter_code
_entity_poly.pdbx_strand_id
1 'polypeptide(L)'
;IVSPLIIGFILGPEALGGFLAGATVSGVLMGMFQNNAGGAWDNAKKSFEKGVDINGQMFYKGSEPHKASVTGDTVGDPFKDTSGPSMNILIKLMSIVSLVVAPTLAQVHSKNPVVVNKQEAASKATQISRNNQNTAYYK
;
A
#
# COMPACT_ATOMS: atom_id res chain seq x y z
N ILE A 1 8.76 -0.30 -2.81
CA ILE A 1 9.45 0.91 -2.29
C ILE A 1 9.35 2.08 -3.27
N VAL A 2 9.63 1.87 -4.56
CA VAL A 2 9.62 2.96 -5.55
C VAL A 2 8.19 3.47 -5.88
N SER A 3 7.17 2.60 -5.81
CA SER A 3 5.80 2.94 -6.25
C SER A 3 5.20 4.18 -5.55
N PRO A 4 5.25 4.32 -4.21
CA PRO A 4 4.79 5.54 -3.54
C PRO A 4 5.46 6.84 -4.03
N LEU A 5 6.74 6.78 -4.40
CA LEU A 5 7.47 7.94 -4.90
C LEU A 5 6.95 8.33 -6.29
N ILE A 6 6.81 7.35 -7.19
CA ILE A 6 6.30 7.59 -8.54
C ILE A 6 4.88 8.17 -8.48
N ILE A 7 3.98 7.52 -7.73
CA ILE A 7 2.58 7.98 -7.62
C ILE A 7 2.53 9.36 -6.96
N GLY A 8 3.24 9.55 -5.85
CA GLY A 8 3.23 10.81 -5.11
C GLY A 8 3.74 12.01 -5.91
N PHE A 9 4.87 11.87 -6.62
CA PHE A 9 5.47 12.98 -7.36
C PHE A 9 4.83 13.25 -8.73
N ILE A 10 4.23 12.24 -9.38
CA ILE A 10 3.61 12.41 -10.71
C ILE A 10 2.12 12.72 -10.60
N LEU A 11 1.40 12.04 -9.71
CA LEU A 11 -0.07 12.10 -9.63
C LEU A 11 -0.58 12.88 -8.41
N GLY A 12 0.31 13.23 -7.48
CA GLY A 12 -0.03 14.05 -6.31
C GLY A 12 -0.47 13.26 -5.07
N PRO A 13 -0.69 13.97 -3.94
CA PRO A 13 -0.95 13.37 -2.64
C PRO A 13 -2.32 12.67 -2.54
N GLU A 14 -3.36 13.16 -3.23
CA GLU A 14 -4.69 12.55 -3.22
C GLU A 14 -4.68 11.18 -3.91
N ALA A 15 -4.03 11.08 -5.08
CA ALA A 15 -3.86 9.83 -5.81
C ALA A 15 -3.02 8.82 -5.01
N LEU A 16 -1.97 9.30 -4.33
CA LEU A 16 -1.17 8.47 -3.42
C LEU A 16 -2.03 7.91 -2.26
N GLY A 17 -2.90 8.72 -1.68
CA GLY A 17 -3.83 8.27 -0.64
C GLY A 17 -4.76 7.14 -1.13
N GLY A 18 -5.37 7.31 -2.30
CA GLY A 18 -6.20 6.27 -2.93
C GLY A 18 -5.42 4.99 -3.25
N PHE A 19 -4.19 5.12 -3.77
CA PHE A 19 -3.30 3.99 -4.03
C PHE A 19 -2.98 3.20 -2.76
N LEU A 20 -2.66 3.87 -1.65
CA LEU A 20 -2.35 3.21 -0.38
C LEU A 20 -3.57 2.50 0.21
N ALA A 21 -4.76 3.11 0.13
CA ALA A 21 -5.99 2.47 0.57
C ALA A 21 -6.27 1.17 -0.20
N GLY A 22 -6.18 1.22 -1.53
CA GLY A 22 -6.35 0.03 -2.39
C GLY A 22 -5.29 -1.04 -2.14
N ALA A 23 -4.01 -0.65 -2.08
CA ALA A 23 -2.90 -1.56 -1.81
C ALA A 23 -3.01 -2.23 -0.43
N THR A 24 -3.52 -1.51 0.58
CA THR A 24 -3.74 -2.08 1.92
C THR A 24 -4.84 -3.14 1.91
N VAL A 25 -6.01 -2.82 1.37
CA VAL A 25 -7.15 -3.77 1.36
C VAL A 25 -6.82 -5.02 0.55
N SER A 26 -6.31 -4.85 -0.67
CA SER A 26 -5.93 -5.98 -1.54
C SER A 26 -4.76 -6.78 -0.97
N GLY A 27 -3.73 -6.10 -0.46
CA GLY A 27 -2.52 -6.75 0.05
C GLY A 27 -2.77 -7.54 1.33
N VAL A 28 -3.60 -7.04 2.26
CA VAL A 28 -3.95 -7.78 3.49
C VAL A 28 -4.69 -9.07 3.15
N LEU A 29 -5.69 -9.00 2.26
CA LEU A 29 -6.44 -10.18 1.82
C LEU A 29 -5.52 -11.21 1.14
N MET A 30 -4.62 -10.75 0.27
CA MET A 30 -3.66 -11.61 -0.41
C MET A 30 -2.67 -12.27 0.58
N GLY A 31 -2.14 -11.50 1.54
CA GLY A 31 -1.23 -12.03 2.55
C GLY A 31 -1.90 -13.10 3.42
N MET A 32 -3.15 -12.88 3.84
CA MET A 32 -3.93 -13.88 4.57
C MET A 32 -4.17 -15.14 3.75
N PHE A 33 -4.55 -14.99 2.47
CA PHE A 33 -4.76 -16.11 1.57
C PHE A 33 -3.49 -16.97 1.44
N GLN A 34 -2.32 -16.35 1.20
CA GLN A 34 -1.05 -17.06 1.01
C GLN A 34 -0.64 -17.82 2.27
N ASN A 35 -0.71 -17.19 3.44
CA ASN A 35 -0.38 -17.82 4.72
C ASN A 35 -1.30 -19.01 5.01
N ASN A 36 -2.60 -18.84 4.81
CA ASN A 36 -3.59 -19.88 5.10
C ASN A 36 -3.51 -21.03 4.08
N ALA A 37 -3.37 -20.75 2.79
CA ALA A 37 -3.27 -21.76 1.75
C ALA A 37 -2.00 -22.62 1.91
N GLY A 38 -0.84 -21.99 2.10
CA GLY A 38 0.41 -22.71 2.32
C GLY A 38 0.39 -23.54 3.60
N GLY A 39 -0.15 -23.00 4.69
CA GLY A 39 -0.32 -23.75 5.94
C GLY A 39 -1.30 -24.93 5.81
N ALA A 40 -2.38 -24.77 5.03
CA ALA A 40 -3.34 -25.84 4.78
C ALA A 40 -2.71 -27.00 3.98
N TRP A 41 -1.91 -26.69 2.95
CA TRP A 41 -1.20 -27.72 2.19
C TRP A 41 -0.13 -28.45 3.02
N ASP A 42 0.62 -27.75 3.87
CA ASP A 42 1.58 -28.40 4.79
C ASP A 42 0.88 -29.33 5.79
N ASN A 43 -0.24 -28.86 6.36
CA ASN A 43 -1.03 -29.65 7.29
C ASN A 43 -1.67 -30.87 6.62
N ALA A 44 -2.11 -30.74 5.37
CA ALA A 44 -2.60 -31.86 4.57
C ALA A 44 -1.49 -32.89 4.31
N LYS A 45 -0.28 -32.46 3.93
CA LYS A 45 0.87 -33.38 3.81
C LYS A 45 1.15 -34.11 5.12
N LYS A 46 1.21 -33.37 6.24
CA LYS A 46 1.45 -33.92 7.58
C LYS A 46 0.37 -34.91 8.05
N SER A 47 -0.89 -34.77 7.61
CA SER A 47 -1.94 -35.74 7.96
C SER A 47 -1.70 -37.09 7.28
N PHE A 48 -1.31 -37.10 6.00
CA PHE A 48 -0.92 -38.33 5.29
C PHE A 48 0.34 -38.98 5.88
N GLU A 49 1.28 -38.19 6.41
CA GLU A 49 2.46 -38.72 7.11
C GLU A 49 2.12 -39.43 8.43
N LYS A 50 1.05 -39.00 9.11
CA LYS A 50 0.52 -39.64 10.33
C LYS A 50 -0.47 -40.78 10.04
N GLY A 51 -0.94 -40.86 8.80
CA GLY A 51 -2.04 -41.73 8.40
C GLY A 51 -3.39 -40.99 8.50
N VAL A 52 -4.14 -40.97 7.40
CA VAL A 52 -5.45 -40.30 7.31
C VAL A 52 -6.48 -41.23 6.66
N ASP A 53 -7.67 -41.31 7.24
CA ASP A 53 -8.80 -42.03 6.66
C ASP A 53 -9.52 -41.13 5.65
N ILE A 54 -9.70 -41.63 4.43
CA ILE A 54 -10.47 -40.97 3.38
C ILE A 54 -11.46 -42.00 2.84
N ASN A 55 -12.75 -41.77 3.08
CA ASN A 55 -13.84 -42.64 2.65
C ASN A 55 -13.71 -44.11 3.13
N GLY A 56 -13.22 -44.32 4.36
CA GLY A 56 -13.05 -45.66 4.95
C GLY A 56 -11.79 -46.40 4.49
N GLN A 57 -10.91 -45.73 3.74
CA GLN A 57 -9.59 -46.24 3.39
C GLN A 57 -8.51 -45.40 4.05
N MET A 58 -7.61 -46.07 4.77
CA MET A 58 -6.48 -45.44 5.43
C MET A 58 -5.32 -45.24 4.46
N PHE A 59 -4.92 -43.98 4.27
CA PHE A 59 -3.79 -43.60 3.42
C PHE A 59 -2.61 -43.14 4.26
N TYR A 60 -1.42 -43.61 3.88
CA TYR A 60 -0.16 -43.33 4.56
C TYR A 60 0.87 -42.68 3.63
N LYS A 61 2.03 -42.36 4.20
CA LYS A 61 3.21 -41.90 3.49
C LYS A 61 3.55 -42.81 2.31
N GLY A 62 3.79 -42.20 1.15
CA GLY A 62 4.14 -42.90 -0.10
C GLY A 62 2.95 -43.27 -0.98
N SER A 63 1.71 -43.17 -0.47
CA SER A 63 0.49 -43.30 -1.29
C SER A 63 0.40 -42.21 -2.37
N GLU A 64 -0.41 -42.43 -3.40
CA GLU A 64 -0.63 -41.43 -4.46
C GLU A 64 -1.18 -40.10 -3.89
N PRO A 65 -2.19 -40.08 -3.00
CA PRO A 65 -2.65 -38.84 -2.36
C PRO A 65 -1.56 -38.13 -1.54
N HIS A 66 -0.66 -38.89 -0.91
CA HIS A 66 0.49 -38.30 -0.21
C HIS A 66 1.46 -37.60 -1.17
N LYS A 67 1.74 -38.17 -2.35
CA LYS A 67 2.60 -37.51 -3.35
C LYS A 67 1.97 -36.21 -3.88
N ALA A 68 0.64 -36.21 -4.06
CA ALA A 68 -0.09 -35.02 -4.44
C ALA A 68 -0.02 -33.93 -3.36
N SER A 69 -0.17 -34.28 -2.08
CA SER A 69 -0.08 -33.31 -0.98
C SER A 69 1.35 -32.76 -0.78
N VAL A 70 2.40 -33.57 -1.02
CA VAL A 70 3.79 -33.07 -1.07
C VAL A 70 3.98 -32.02 -2.16
N THR A 71 3.37 -32.22 -3.34
CA THR A 71 3.42 -31.23 -4.43
C THR A 71 2.70 -29.94 -4.02
N GLY A 72 1.53 -30.05 -3.37
CA GLY A 72 0.81 -28.90 -2.83
C GLY A 72 1.61 -28.11 -1.80
N ASP A 73 2.27 -28.79 -0.86
CA ASP A 73 3.14 -28.14 0.13
C ASP A 73 4.36 -27.47 -0.52
N THR A 74 4.96 -28.10 -1.54
CA THR A 74 6.07 -27.51 -2.30
C THR A 74 5.67 -26.20 -2.99
N VAL A 75 4.43 -26.12 -3.50
CA VAL A 75 3.87 -24.87 -4.03
C VAL A 75 3.52 -23.88 -2.91
N GLY A 76 3.11 -24.38 -1.75
CA GLY A 76 2.73 -23.61 -0.56
C GLY A 76 3.90 -23.01 0.23
N ASP A 77 5.10 -23.58 0.15
CA ASP A 77 6.29 -23.11 0.87
C ASP A 77 6.66 -21.66 0.51
N PRO A 78 6.76 -21.27 -0.78
CA PRO A 78 6.93 -19.86 -1.15
C PRO A 78 5.81 -18.96 -0.62
N PHE A 79 4.57 -19.46 -0.54
CA PHE A 79 3.42 -18.68 -0.10
C PHE A 79 3.46 -18.38 1.40
N LYS A 80 3.70 -19.40 2.25
CA LYS A 80 3.65 -19.24 3.71
C LYS A 80 4.97 -18.72 4.31
N ASP A 81 6.11 -19.04 3.70
CA ASP A 81 7.43 -18.71 4.29
C ASP A 81 8.09 -17.49 3.64
N THR A 82 7.65 -17.08 2.45
CA THR A 82 8.26 -15.96 1.72
C THR A 82 7.25 -14.85 1.43
N SER A 83 6.31 -15.06 0.50
CA SER A 83 5.49 -13.97 -0.03
C SER A 83 4.42 -13.50 0.96
N GLY A 84 3.78 -14.42 1.69
CA GLY A 84 2.71 -14.11 2.65
C GLY A 84 3.19 -13.22 3.79
N PRO A 85 4.26 -13.58 4.53
CA PRO A 85 4.85 -12.71 5.54
C PRO A 85 5.39 -11.39 4.95
N SER A 86 5.97 -11.44 3.75
CA SER A 86 6.53 -10.25 3.08
C SER A 86 5.46 -9.23 2.68
N MET A 87 4.25 -9.66 2.36
CA MET A 87 3.16 -8.76 1.96
C MET A 87 2.80 -7.75 3.06
N ASN A 88 2.77 -8.21 4.32
CA ASN A 88 2.51 -7.33 5.47
C ASN A 88 3.60 -6.28 5.65
N ILE A 89 4.86 -6.65 5.41
CA ILE A 89 5.99 -5.73 5.48
C ILE A 89 5.95 -4.74 4.32
N LEU A 90 5.63 -5.21 3.11
CA LEU A 90 5.52 -4.37 1.92
C LEU A 90 4.51 -3.24 2.13
N ILE A 91 3.31 -3.54 2.62
CA ILE A 91 2.27 -2.54 2.88
C ILE A 91 2.75 -1.52 3.92
N LYS A 92 3.34 -1.98 5.03
CA LYS A 92 3.87 -1.10 6.07
C LYS A 92 4.97 -0.17 5.55
N LEU A 93 5.91 -0.70 4.76
CA LEU A 93 6.98 0.09 4.18
C LEU A 93 6.45 1.12 3.18
N MET A 94 5.47 0.77 2.34
CA MET A 94 4.83 1.73 1.43
C MET A 94 4.15 2.86 2.19
N SER A 95 3.45 2.56 3.27
CA SER A 95 2.80 3.57 4.13
C SER A 95 3.82 4.48 4.81
N ILE A 96 4.90 3.92 5.37
CA ILE A 96 5.96 4.72 6.03
C ILE A 96 6.66 5.62 5.02
N VAL A 97 7.05 5.11 3.84
CA VAL A 97 7.67 5.92 2.79
C VAL A 97 6.75 7.07 2.37
N SER A 98 5.45 6.79 2.20
CA SER A 98 4.46 7.80 1.84
C SER A 98 4.34 8.90 2.89
N LEU A 99 4.33 8.51 4.18
CA LEU A 99 4.29 9.45 5.30
C LEU A 99 5.53 10.34 5.33
N VAL A 100 6.72 9.77 5.09
CA VAL A 100 7.98 10.53 5.07
C VAL A 100 8.01 11.56 3.94
N VAL A 101 7.47 11.23 2.75
CA VAL A 101 7.47 12.18 1.62
C VAL A 101 6.31 13.16 1.63
N ALA A 102 5.26 12.94 2.43
CA ALA A 102 4.05 13.75 2.44
C ALA A 102 4.30 15.27 2.62
N PRO A 103 5.17 15.75 3.54
CA PRO A 103 5.46 17.18 3.65
C PRO A 103 6.09 17.77 2.38
N THR A 104 6.96 17.00 1.72
CA THR A 104 7.60 17.40 0.47
C THR A 104 6.57 17.47 -0.66
N LEU A 105 5.70 16.47 -0.76
CA LEU A 105 4.61 16.47 -1.74
C LEU A 105 3.66 17.64 -1.53
N ALA A 106 3.35 17.97 -0.27
CA ALA A 106 2.52 19.13 0.06
C ALA A 106 3.16 20.43 -0.40
N GLN A 107 4.47 20.62 -0.26
CA GLN A 107 5.17 21.81 -0.77
C GLN A 107 5.19 21.86 -2.30
N VAL A 108 5.52 20.74 -2.96
CA VAL A 108 5.63 20.65 -4.43
C VAL A 108 4.27 20.85 -5.11
N HIS A 109 3.21 20.28 -4.54
CA HIS A 109 1.85 20.36 -5.08
C HIS A 109 1.03 21.52 -4.48
N SER A 110 1.55 22.28 -3.52
CA SER A 110 0.96 23.55 -3.07
C SER A 110 1.17 24.66 -4.10
N LYS A 111 0.49 24.54 -5.24
CA LYS A 111 0.09 25.71 -6.02
C LYS A 111 -1.42 25.79 -6.00
N ASN A 112 -1.95 26.49 -4.99
CA ASN A 112 -3.34 26.93 -4.98
C ASN A 112 -3.42 28.26 -5.75
N PRO A 113 -3.78 28.29 -7.05
CA PRO A 113 -3.93 29.53 -7.81
C PRO A 113 -4.96 30.49 -7.17
N VAL A 114 -5.92 29.95 -6.41
CA VAL A 114 -6.94 30.73 -5.70
C VAL A 114 -6.36 31.56 -4.55
N VAL A 115 -5.36 31.03 -3.82
CA VAL A 115 -4.74 31.74 -2.68
C VAL A 115 -3.72 32.75 -3.18
N VAL A 116 -2.94 32.39 -4.21
CA VAL A 116 -1.99 33.29 -4.86
C VAL A 116 -2.69 34.50 -5.49
N ASN A 117 -3.79 34.29 -6.23
CA ASN A 117 -4.56 35.40 -6.80
C ASN A 117 -5.22 36.29 -5.73
N LYS A 118 -5.72 35.72 -4.62
CA LYS A 118 -6.28 36.53 -3.52
C LYS A 118 -5.21 37.37 -2.83
N GLN A 119 -4.00 36.83 -2.63
CA GLN A 119 -2.90 37.54 -2.01
C GLN A 119 -2.35 38.66 -2.92
N GLU A 120 -2.19 38.41 -4.22
CA GLU A 120 -1.79 39.44 -5.17
C GLU A 120 -2.83 40.56 -5.30
N ALA A 121 -4.12 40.21 -5.32
CA ALA A 121 -5.21 41.19 -5.36
C ALA A 121 -5.25 42.05 -4.09
N ALA A 122 -5.11 41.44 -2.90
CA ALA A 122 -5.08 42.15 -1.62
C ALA A 122 -3.85 43.08 -1.50
N SER A 123 -2.70 42.64 -2.01
CA SER A 123 -1.45 43.42 -2.03
C SER A 123 -1.58 44.66 -2.92
N LYS A 124 -2.15 44.50 -4.12
CA LYS A 124 -2.39 45.59 -5.08
C LYS A 124 -3.39 46.62 -4.53
N ALA A 125 -4.50 46.16 -3.93
CA ALA A 125 -5.49 47.05 -3.31
C ALA A 125 -4.90 47.91 -2.18
N THR A 126 -4.01 47.32 -1.37
CA THR A 126 -3.34 48.03 -0.27
C THR A 126 -2.37 49.09 -0.76
N GLN A 127 -1.61 48.83 -1.84
CA GLN A 127 -0.72 49.83 -2.45
C GLN A 127 -1.48 51.00 -3.07
N ILE A 128 -2.58 50.74 -3.77
CA ILE A 128 -3.41 51.79 -4.38
C ILE A 128 -3.97 52.73 -3.31
N SER A 129 -4.45 52.18 -2.19
CA SER A 129 -4.96 52.99 -1.07
C SER A 129 -3.88 53.88 -0.46
N ARG A 130 -2.66 53.36 -0.26
CA ARG A 130 -1.51 54.15 0.25
C ARG A 130 -1.10 55.28 -0.71
N ASN A 131 -1.07 55.02 -2.01
CA ASN A 131 -0.69 56.02 -3.01
C ASN A 131 -1.73 57.15 -3.09
N ASN A 132 -3.02 56.82 -2.98
CA ASN A 132 -4.08 57.82 -2.94
C ASN A 132 -4.01 58.70 -1.69
N GLN A 133 -3.68 58.12 -0.52
CA GLN A 133 -3.49 58.93 0.69
C GLN A 133 -2.28 59.86 0.57
N ASN A 134 -1.14 59.39 0.07
CA ASN A 134 0.03 60.25 -0.14
C ASN A 134 -0.26 61.38 -1.14
N THR A 135 -1.05 61.13 -2.18
CA THR A 135 -1.39 62.17 -3.17
C THR A 135 -2.36 63.23 -2.60
N ALA A 136 -3.21 62.84 -1.64
CA ALA A 136 -4.11 63.77 -0.96
C ALA A 136 -3.40 64.69 0.06
N TYR A 137 -2.23 64.30 0.58
CA TYR A 137 -1.42 65.12 1.48
C TYR A 137 -0.64 66.25 0.78
N TYR A 138 -0.48 66.19 -0.54
CA TYR A 138 0.26 67.18 -1.35
C TYR A 138 -0.64 68.01 -2.29
N LYS A 139 -1.97 67.98 -2.08
CA LYS A 139 -2.95 68.87 -2.72
C LYS A 139 -3.55 69.80 -1.69
#